data_AF-A0A822CE58-F1
#
_entry.id   AF-A0A822CE58-F1
#
_cell.length_a   1.000
_cell.length_b   1.000
_cell.length_c   1.000
_cell.angle_alpha   90.00
_cell.angle_beta   90.00
_cell.angle_gamma   90.00
#
_symmetry.space_group_name_H-M   'P 1'
#
loop_
_entity.id
_entity.type
_entity.pdbx_description
1 polymer ?
#
loop_
_entity_poly.entity_id
_entity_poly.type
_entity_poly.pdbx_seq_one_letter_code
_entity_poly.pdbx_strand_id
1 'polypeptide(L)' 'NAEAGKSTFLKQMKLIHGRGFKADEKHRLIPFIYRQILSVVRCICRAMNMLQIKFENERNEV' A
#
# COMPACT_ATOMS: atom_id res chain seq x y z
N ASN A 1 -4.49 -10.56 -15.33
CA ASN A 1 -4.66 -9.53 -14.28
C ASN A 1 -3.40 -9.44 -13.42
N ALA A 2 -2.85 -8.24 -13.26
CA ALA A 2 -1.60 -8.00 -12.50
C ALA A 2 -1.79 -8.09 -10.97
N GLU A 3 -3.04 -8.02 -10.50
CA GLU A 3 -3.39 -8.02 -9.06
C GLU A 3 -3.56 -9.41 -8.43
N ALA A 4 -3.41 -10.50 -9.20
CA ALA A 4 -3.60 -11.87 -8.72
C ALA A 4 -2.47 -12.39 -7.79
N GLY A 5 -1.68 -11.51 -7.17
CA GLY A 5 -0.64 -11.89 -6.21
C GLY A 5 0.66 -12.44 -6.82
N LYS A 6 0.86 -12.38 -8.14
CA LYS A 6 2.09 -12.85 -8.81
C LYS A 6 3.37 -12.24 -8.21
N SER A 7 3.34 -10.95 -7.89
CA SER A 7 4.46 -10.27 -7.21
C SER A 7 4.68 -10.78 -5.79
N THR A 8 3.61 -11.16 -5.09
CA THR A 8 3.67 -11.72 -3.74
C THR A 8 4.29 -13.11 -3.77
N PHE A 9 3.87 -13.96 -4.71
CA PHE A 9 4.45 -15.28 -4.92
C PHE A 9 5.97 -15.20 -5.19
N LEU A 10 6.41 -14.29 -6.06
CA LEU A 10 7.84 -14.08 -6.33
C LEU A 10 8.61 -13.60 -5.09
N LYS A 11 8.03 -12.71 -4.28
CA LYS A 11 8.63 -12.29 -3.00
C LYS A 11 8.78 -13.47 -2.05
N GLN A 12 7.79 -14.37 -1.98
CA GLN A 12 7.85 -15.58 -1.15
C GLN A 12 8.95 -16.54 -1.63
N MET A 13 9.04 -16.81 -2.93
CA MET A 13 10.12 -17.63 -3.50
C MET A 13 11.51 -17.07 -3.19
N LYS A 14 11.67 -15.74 -3.24
CA LYS A 14 12.93 -15.09 -2.87
C LYS A 14 13.28 -15.22 -1.37
N LEU A 15 12.26 -15.29 -0.50
CA LEU A 15 12.44 -15.48 0.94
C LEU A 15 12.79 -16.93 1.30
N ILE A 16 12.11 -17.92 0.69
CA ILE A 16 12.25 -19.34 1.04
C ILE A 16 13.41 -20.01 0.29
N HIS A 17 13.68 -19.61 -0.95
CA HIS A 17 14.67 -20.27 -1.84
C HIS A 17 15.80 -19.33 -2.29
N GLY A 18 15.72 -18.05 -1.95
CA GLY A 18 16.75 -17.05 -2.25
C GLY A 18 17.51 -16.60 -1.00
N ARG A 19 18.30 -15.53 -1.15
CA ARG A 19 19.02 -14.87 -0.04
C ARG A 19 18.20 -13.75 0.62
N GLY A 20 16.87 -13.82 0.53
CA GLY A 20 15.99 -12.75 1.03
C GLY A 20 16.23 -11.40 0.34
N PHE A 21 15.99 -10.30 1.04
CA PHE A 21 16.17 -8.94 0.53
C PHE A 21 17.38 -8.25 1.16
N LYS A 22 18.27 -7.71 0.33
CA LYS A 22 19.39 -6.87 0.78
C LYS A 22 18.87 -5.54 1.35
N ALA A 23 19.70 -4.89 2.16
CA ALA A 23 19.38 -3.59 2.75
C ALA A 23 18.96 -2.55 1.69
N ASP A 24 19.70 -2.44 0.59
CA ASP A 24 19.39 -1.50 -0.50
C ASP A 24 18.04 -1.79 -1.17
N GLU A 25 17.68 -3.07 -1.29
CA GLU A 25 16.39 -3.46 -1.85
C GLU A 25 15.25 -3.06 -0.93
N LYS A 26 15.42 -3.22 0.39
CA LYS A 26 14.46 -2.74 1.39
C LYS A 26 14.31 -1.22 1.33
N HIS A 27 15.42 -0.48 1.24
CA HIS A 27 15.39 0.98 1.12
C HIS A 27 14.64 1.46 -0.13
N ARG A 28 14.79 0.75 -1.26
CA ARG A 28 14.03 1.06 -2.49
C ARG A 28 12.53 0.81 -2.37
N LEU A 29 12.09 -0.05 -1.44
CA LEU A 29 10.67 -0.32 -1.19
C LEU A 29 9.99 0.75 -0.33
N ILE A 30 10.73 1.45 0.52
CA ILE A 30 10.21 2.50 1.43
C ILE A 30 9.34 3.53 0.69
N PRO A 31 9.81 4.23 -0.37
CA PRO A 31 8.98 5.22 -1.07
C PRO A 31 7.74 4.61 -1.73
N PHE A 32 7.79 3.34 -2.12
CA PHE A 32 6.65 2.63 -2.68
C PHE A 32 5.58 2.33 -1.62
N ILE A 33 5.99 1.98 -0.39
CA ILE A 33 5.09 1.78 0.75
C ILE A 33 4.37 3.10 1.08
N TYR A 34 5.09 4.21 1.17
CA TYR A 34 4.48 5.53 1.40
C TYR A 34 3.45 5.89 0.33
N ARG A 35 3.78 5.69 -0.94
CA ARG A 35 2.86 5.95 -2.05
C ARG A 35 1.59 5.11 -1.95
N GLN A 36 1.70 3.84 -1.57
CA GLN A 36 0.54 2.97 -1.40
C GLN A 36 -0.35 3.46 -0.26
N ILE A 37 0.21 3.80 0.91
CA ILE A 37 -0.56 4.32 2.03
C ILE A 37 -1.35 5.56 1.61
N LEU A 38 -0.69 6.52 0.97
CA LEU A 38 -1.35 7.74 0.50
C LEU A 38 -2.44 7.46 -0.55
N SER A 39 -2.20 6.51 -1.46
CA SER A 39 -3.20 6.12 -2.46
C SER A 39 -4.43 5.49 -1.83
N VAL A 40 -4.23 4.60 -0.85
CA VAL A 40 -5.32 3.94 -0.12
C VAL A 40 -6.12 4.96 0.69
N VAL A 41 -5.45 5.83 1.46
CA VAL A 41 -6.13 6.89 2.22
C VAL A 41 -6.93 7.79 1.29
N ARG A 42 -6.38 8.21 0.15
CA ARG A 42 -7.11 9.01 -0.84
C ARG A 42 -8.33 8.26 -1.40
N CYS A 43 -8.21 6.96 -1.64
CA CYS A 43 -9.32 6.12 -2.09
C CYS A 43 -10.44 6.08 -1.05
N ILE A 44 -10.08 5.88 0.24
CA ILE A 44 -11.02 5.87 1.36
C ILE A 44 -11.72 7.22 1.48
N CYS A 45 -10.99 8.34 1.48
CA CYS A 45 -11.60 9.68 1.56
C CYS A 45 -12.58 9.93 0.40
N ARG A 46 -12.22 9.51 -0.83
CA ARG A 46 -13.12 9.61 -1.99
C ARG A 46 -14.37 8.76 -1.80
N ALA A 47 -14.24 7.54 -1.31
CA ALA A 47 -15.36 6.65 -1.05
C ALA A 47 -16.28 7.22 0.06
N MET A 48 -15.71 7.76 1.14
CA MET A 48 -16.48 8.43 2.20
C MET A 48 -17.31 9.60 1.63
N ASN A 49 -16.71 10.43 0.78
CA ASN A 49 -17.43 11.51 0.10
C ASN A 49 -18.55 10.98 -0.80
N MET A 50 -18.31 9.92 -1.58
CA MET A 50 -19.34 9.32 -2.43
C MET A 50 -20.49 8.70 -1.62
N LEU A 51 -20.18 8.13 -0.46
CA LEU A 51 -21.14 7.47 0.42
C LEU A 51 -21.75 8.43 1.47
N GLN A 52 -21.37 9.71 1.45
CA GLN A 52 -21.81 10.72 2.42
C GLN A 52 -21.52 10.33 3.88
N ILE A 53 -20.43 9.59 4.11
CA ILE A 53 -19.95 9.21 5.44
C ILE A 53 -19.09 10.34 5.96
N LYS A 54 -19.57 11.04 6.99
CA LYS A 54 -18.84 12.13 7.64
C LYS A 54 -17.64 11.60 8.42
N PHE A 55 -16.59 12.42 8.53
CA PHE A 55 -15.52 12.16 9.49
C PHE A 55 -16.06 12.27 10.92
N GLU A 56 -15.56 11.40 11.81
CA GLU A 56 -15.91 11.46 13.24
C GLU A 56 -15.45 12.77 13.90
N ASN A 57 -14.28 13.26 13.47
CA ASN A 57 -13.76 14.56 13.88
C ASN A 57 -13.83 15.52 12.70
N GLU A 58 -14.64 16.57 12.84
CA GLU A 58 -14.84 17.63 11.84
C GLU A 58 -13.54 18.32 11.44
N ARG A 59 -12.51 18.32 12.31
CA ARG A 59 -11.17 18.88 11.98
C ARG A 59 -10.42 18.10 10.90
N ASN A 60 -10.84 16.88 10.59
CA ASN A 60 -10.26 16.04 9.55
C ASN A 60 -10.93 16.27 8.18
N GLU A 61 -12.03 17.02 8.15
CA GLU A 61 -12.61 17.54 6.92
C GLU A 61 -11.72 18.73 6.48
N VAL A 62 -11.16 18.64 5.26
CA VAL A 62 -10.22 19.64 4.70
C VAL A 62 -10.95 20.53 3.71
#